data_AF-A0A6Q2ZHW1-F1
#
_entry.id   AF-A0A6Q2ZHW1-F1
#
_cell.length_a   1.000
_cell.length_b   1.000
_cell.length_c   1.000
_cell.angle_alpha   90.00
_cell.angle_beta   90.00
_cell.angle_gamma   90.00
#
_symmetry.space_group_name_H-M   'P 1'
#
loop_
_entity.id
_entity.type
_entity.pdbx_description
1 polymer ?
#
loop_
_entity_poly.entity_id
_entity_poly.type
_entity_poly.pdbx_seq_one_letter_code
_entity_poly.pdbx_strand_id
1 'polypeptide(L)'
;MPAPIRLRELIRTIRTARTQAEEREMIQKECAAIRSSFREEDNTYRCRNVAKLLYMHMLGYPAHFGQLECLKLIASQKFTDKRIGYLGAMLLLDERQDVHLLMTNCIKNDLNHSTQYVQGLALCTLGCMGSSEMCRDLAGEVEKLLKTSNSYLRKKAALCAVHVIRKVPELMEMFLPATKNLLSEKNHGVLHTSVVLLTEMCERSPDMLSHFRKVWLANI
;
A
#
# COMPACT_ATOMS: atom_id res chain seq x y z
N MET A 1 -21.67 23.42 -9.30
CA MET A 1 -20.57 23.58 -10.29
C MET A 1 -20.72 22.53 -11.40
N PRO A 2 -20.26 22.80 -12.64
CA PRO A 2 -20.22 21.78 -13.68
C PRO A 2 -19.33 20.60 -13.26
N ALA A 3 -19.61 19.41 -13.81
CA ALA A 3 -18.90 18.20 -13.43
C ALA A 3 -17.38 18.33 -13.68
N PRO A 4 -16.52 18.01 -12.69
CA PRO A 4 -15.08 18.06 -12.87
C PRO A 4 -14.62 17.14 -14.01
N ILE A 5 -13.68 17.63 -14.82
CA ILE A 5 -13.14 16.89 -15.96
C ILE A 5 -12.53 15.55 -15.51
N ARG A 6 -12.54 14.57 -16.43
CA ARG A 6 -11.98 13.23 -16.19
C ARG A 6 -10.46 13.26 -16.31
N LEU A 7 -9.78 12.29 -15.66
CA LEU A 7 -8.32 12.16 -15.69
C LEU A 7 -7.75 12.16 -17.12
N ARG A 8 -8.34 11.38 -18.03
CA ARG A 8 -7.86 11.30 -19.42
C ARG A 8 -7.98 12.62 -20.17
N GLU A 9 -8.98 13.43 -19.81
CA GLU A 9 -9.15 14.76 -20.42
C GLU A 9 -8.05 15.70 -19.95
N LEU A 10 -7.77 15.75 -18.64
CA LEU A 10 -6.65 16.51 -18.10
C LEU A 10 -5.33 16.11 -18.77
N ILE A 11 -5.04 14.81 -18.87
CA ILE A 11 -3.81 14.32 -19.52
C ILE A 11 -3.75 14.80 -20.98
N ARG A 12 -4.88 14.78 -21.69
CA ARG A 12 -4.93 15.30 -23.07
C ARG A 12 -4.63 16.79 -23.11
N THR A 13 -5.27 17.59 -22.24
CA THR A 13 -5.04 19.04 -22.15
C THR A 13 -3.58 19.36 -21.84
N ILE A 14 -2.98 18.71 -20.83
CA ILE A 14 -1.58 18.91 -20.47
C ILE A 14 -0.64 18.57 -21.64
N ARG A 15 -0.94 17.50 -22.40
CA ARG A 15 -0.17 17.14 -23.60
C ARG A 15 -0.29 18.13 -24.77
N THR A 16 -1.21 19.08 -24.72
CA THR A 16 -1.30 20.16 -25.72
C THR A 16 -0.42 21.36 -25.41
N ALA A 17 0.12 21.45 -24.18
CA ALA A 17 1.00 22.53 -23.79
C ALA A 17 2.30 22.51 -24.63
N ARG A 18 2.67 23.68 -25.17
CA ARG A 18 3.88 23.85 -26.00
C ARG A 18 5.09 24.26 -25.18
N THR A 19 4.84 24.84 -24.00
CA THR A 19 5.88 25.33 -23.10
C THR A 19 5.62 24.88 -21.67
N GLN A 20 6.67 24.83 -20.86
CA GLN A 20 6.54 24.50 -19.44
C GLN A 20 5.73 25.56 -18.66
N ALA A 21 5.78 26.82 -19.09
CA ALA A 21 4.97 27.89 -18.49
C ALA A 21 3.47 27.64 -18.72
N GLU A 22 3.10 27.30 -19.97
CA GLU A 22 1.72 26.96 -20.32
C GLU A 22 1.24 25.70 -19.58
N GLU A 23 2.07 24.68 -19.47
CA GLU A 23 1.77 23.49 -18.67
C GLU A 23 1.47 23.87 -17.21
N ARG A 24 2.33 24.71 -16.61
CA ARG A 24 2.18 25.17 -15.23
C ARG A 24 0.89 25.94 -15.02
N GLU A 25 0.47 26.78 -15.96
CA GLU A 25 -0.81 27.50 -15.90
C GLU A 25 -2.00 26.54 -15.95
N MET A 26 -1.98 25.55 -16.84
CA MET A 26 -3.02 24.52 -16.94
C MET A 26 -3.14 23.72 -15.63
N ILE A 27 -2.00 23.32 -15.05
CA ILE A 27 -1.94 22.61 -13.77
C ILE A 27 -2.50 23.48 -12.64
N GLN A 28 -2.10 24.75 -12.55
CA GLN A 28 -2.59 25.66 -11.51
C GLN A 28 -4.11 25.86 -11.57
N LYS A 29 -4.66 26.00 -12.78
CA LYS A 29 -6.10 26.13 -13.02
C LYS A 29 -6.85 24.88 -12.52
N GLU A 30 -6.37 23.69 -12.88
CA GLU A 30 -7.02 22.44 -12.45
C GLU A 30 -6.85 22.19 -10.95
N CYS A 31 -5.66 22.46 -10.38
CA CYS A 31 -5.43 22.38 -8.94
C CYS A 31 -6.37 23.30 -8.16
N ALA A 32 -6.66 24.50 -8.66
CA ALA A 32 -7.60 25.41 -8.02
C ALA A 32 -9.02 24.82 -7.98
N ALA A 33 -9.49 24.25 -9.10
CA ALA A 33 -10.78 23.56 -9.15
C ALA A 33 -10.84 22.36 -8.19
N ILE A 34 -9.77 21.56 -8.12
CA ILE A 34 -9.68 20.43 -7.18
C ILE A 34 -9.75 20.90 -5.74
N ARG A 35 -9.01 21.97 -5.37
CA ARG A 35 -9.04 22.53 -4.01
C ARG A 35 -10.44 23.03 -3.63
N SER A 36 -11.14 23.70 -4.54
CA SER A 36 -12.52 24.13 -4.31
C SER A 36 -13.45 22.94 -4.11
N SER A 37 -13.32 21.89 -4.93
CA SER A 37 -14.11 20.67 -4.80
C SER A 37 -13.84 19.92 -3.48
N PHE A 38 -12.61 19.92 -2.97
CA PHE A 38 -12.30 19.33 -1.67
C PHE A 38 -12.93 20.11 -0.51
N ARG A 39 -13.00 21.44 -0.61
CA ARG A 39 -13.69 22.28 0.39
C ARG A 39 -15.20 22.03 0.44
N GLU A 40 -15.79 21.65 -0.68
CA GLU A 40 -17.22 21.28 -0.78
C GLU A 40 -17.52 19.87 -0.25
N GLU A 41 -16.51 19.11 0.19
CA GLU A 41 -16.64 17.74 0.70
C GLU A 41 -17.36 16.78 -0.27
N ASP A 42 -17.21 17.01 -1.58
CA ASP A 42 -17.90 16.21 -2.59
C ASP A 42 -17.34 14.78 -2.69
N ASN A 43 -18.09 13.84 -2.14
CA ASN A 43 -17.81 12.40 -2.19
C ASN A 43 -17.92 11.82 -3.62
N THR A 44 -18.62 12.48 -4.54
CA THR A 44 -18.92 11.97 -5.89
C THR A 44 -17.70 12.03 -6.79
N TYR A 45 -16.96 13.14 -6.73
CA TYR A 45 -15.81 13.40 -7.61
C TYR A 45 -14.46 13.34 -6.90
N ARG A 46 -14.42 13.04 -5.60
CA ARG A 46 -13.15 12.88 -4.85
C ARG A 46 -12.20 11.90 -5.53
N CYS A 47 -12.67 10.71 -5.93
CA CYS A 47 -11.83 9.70 -6.56
C CYS A 47 -11.15 10.21 -7.86
N ARG A 48 -11.90 10.90 -8.74
CA ARG A 48 -11.31 11.45 -9.98
C ARG A 48 -10.37 12.63 -9.71
N ASN A 49 -10.69 13.45 -8.71
CA ASN A 49 -9.90 14.62 -8.36
C ASN A 49 -8.57 14.21 -7.72
N VAL A 50 -8.58 13.22 -6.83
CA VAL A 50 -7.34 12.61 -6.30
C VAL A 50 -6.54 11.96 -7.42
N ALA A 51 -7.16 11.19 -8.32
CA ALA A 51 -6.42 10.59 -9.44
C ALA A 51 -5.75 11.63 -10.35
N LYS A 52 -6.43 12.74 -10.66
CA LYS A 52 -5.84 13.89 -11.36
C LYS A 52 -4.67 14.48 -10.58
N LEU A 53 -4.85 14.68 -9.28
CA LEU A 53 -3.81 15.23 -8.42
C LEU A 53 -2.56 14.34 -8.37
N LEU A 54 -2.72 13.00 -8.32
CA LEU A 54 -1.60 12.05 -8.38
C LEU A 54 -0.84 12.13 -9.71
N TYR A 55 -1.54 12.35 -10.82
CA TYR A 55 -0.88 12.59 -12.10
C TYR A 55 -0.06 13.89 -12.08
N MET A 56 -0.59 14.98 -11.53
CA MET A 56 0.16 16.23 -11.38
C MET A 56 1.36 16.07 -10.44
N HIS A 57 1.21 15.28 -9.38
CA HIS A 57 2.32 14.95 -8.49
C HIS A 57 3.45 14.22 -9.21
N MET A 58 3.11 13.26 -10.08
CA MET A 58 4.07 12.56 -10.92
C MET A 58 4.82 13.48 -11.89
N LEU A 59 4.18 14.58 -12.34
CA LEU A 59 4.83 15.64 -13.13
C LEU A 59 5.71 16.58 -12.29
N GLY A 60 5.80 16.37 -10.97
CA GLY A 60 6.62 17.16 -10.05
C GLY A 60 5.91 18.35 -9.39
N TYR A 61 4.59 18.49 -9.57
CA TYR A 61 3.82 19.58 -8.97
C TYR A 61 3.40 19.28 -7.52
N PRO A 62 3.25 20.31 -6.67
CA PRO A 62 2.90 20.13 -5.26
C PRO A 62 1.47 19.59 -5.09
N ALA A 63 1.34 18.49 -4.36
CA ALA A 63 0.08 17.77 -4.13
C ALA A 63 -0.25 17.49 -2.65
N HIS A 64 0.48 18.10 -1.72
CA HIS A 64 0.36 17.89 -0.27
C HIS A 64 -1.07 18.11 0.26
N PHE A 65 -1.83 19.04 -0.32
CA PHE A 65 -3.20 19.34 0.10
C PHE A 65 -4.20 18.18 -0.14
N GLY A 66 -3.82 17.15 -0.92
CA GLY A 66 -4.64 15.97 -1.17
C GLY A 66 -4.40 14.79 -0.25
N GLN A 67 -3.48 14.89 0.72
CA GLN A 67 -3.12 13.77 1.62
C GLN A 67 -4.32 13.27 2.44
N LEU A 68 -5.06 14.18 3.09
CA LEU A 68 -6.25 13.83 3.87
C LEU A 68 -7.38 13.26 2.99
N GLU A 69 -7.48 13.71 1.73
CA GLU A 69 -8.47 13.19 0.79
C GLU A 69 -8.17 11.74 0.39
N CYS A 70 -6.90 11.33 0.37
CA CYS A 70 -6.51 9.94 0.19
C CYS A 70 -7.00 9.08 1.37
N LEU A 71 -6.87 9.56 2.62
CA LEU A 71 -7.39 8.86 3.80
C LEU A 71 -8.92 8.71 3.74
N LYS A 72 -9.64 9.77 3.37
CA LYS A 72 -11.10 9.71 3.17
C LYS A 72 -11.49 8.67 2.11
N LEU A 73 -10.71 8.54 1.04
CA LEU A 73 -10.92 7.50 0.02
C LEU A 73 -10.62 6.10 0.54
N ILE A 74 -9.60 5.91 1.38
CA ILE A 74 -9.32 4.62 2.03
C ILE A 74 -10.46 4.24 2.97
N ALA A 75 -11.00 5.20 3.73
CA ALA A 75 -12.15 4.97 4.61
C ALA A 75 -13.48 4.73 3.87
N SER A 76 -13.54 4.97 2.55
CA SER A 76 -14.73 4.71 1.73
C SER A 76 -15.06 3.22 1.66
N GLN A 77 -16.35 2.88 1.49
CA GLN A 77 -16.82 1.51 1.28
C GLN A 77 -16.68 1.07 -0.19
N LYS A 78 -16.48 2.00 -1.12
CA LYS A 78 -16.37 1.68 -2.55
C LYS A 78 -14.97 1.18 -2.87
N PHE A 79 -14.86 0.03 -3.52
CA PHE A 79 -13.57 -0.54 -3.92
C PHE A 79 -12.73 0.41 -4.79
N THR A 80 -13.37 1.13 -5.73
CA THR A 80 -12.67 2.09 -6.61
C THR A 80 -12.04 3.23 -5.81
N ASP A 81 -12.74 3.73 -4.79
CA ASP A 81 -12.24 4.79 -3.92
C ASP A 81 -11.06 4.26 -3.11
N LYS A 82 -11.21 3.10 -2.45
CA LYS A 82 -10.12 2.46 -1.71
C LYS A 82 -8.88 2.27 -2.58
N ARG A 83 -9.05 1.79 -3.82
CA ARG A 83 -7.95 1.55 -4.75
C ARG A 83 -7.17 2.83 -5.08
N ILE A 84 -7.86 3.94 -5.33
CA ILE A 84 -7.21 5.24 -5.58
C ILE A 84 -6.64 5.82 -4.28
N GLY A 85 -7.34 5.67 -3.16
CA GLY A 85 -6.90 6.10 -1.84
C GLY A 85 -5.58 5.44 -1.43
N TYR A 86 -5.49 4.11 -1.53
CA TYR A 86 -4.28 3.35 -1.22
C TYR A 86 -3.10 3.67 -2.16
N LEU A 87 -3.38 3.91 -3.45
CA LEU A 87 -2.36 4.39 -4.39
C LEU A 87 -1.85 5.78 -3.99
N GLY A 88 -2.76 6.70 -3.69
CA GLY A 88 -2.40 8.06 -3.28
C GLY A 88 -1.67 8.09 -1.96
N ALA A 89 -2.03 7.19 -1.04
CA ALA A 89 -1.32 6.97 0.20
C ALA A 89 0.17 6.62 -0.02
N MET A 90 0.47 5.66 -0.91
CA MET A 90 1.85 5.25 -1.20
C MET A 90 2.67 6.34 -1.92
N LEU A 91 2.01 7.30 -2.57
CA LEU A 91 2.69 8.35 -3.34
C LEU A 91 2.84 9.66 -2.56
N LEU A 92 1.84 10.03 -1.76
CA LEU A 92 1.75 11.36 -1.15
C LEU A 92 2.03 11.38 0.35
N LEU A 93 1.85 10.26 1.05
CA LEU A 93 2.00 10.24 2.51
C LEU A 93 3.47 10.05 2.88
N ASP A 94 3.96 10.96 3.71
CA ASP A 94 5.22 10.88 4.43
C ASP A 94 4.97 10.35 5.85
N GLU A 95 6.04 10.01 6.58
CA GLU A 95 6.00 9.46 7.95
C GLU A 95 5.57 10.52 9.01
N ARG A 96 4.69 11.48 8.67
CA ARG A 96 4.14 12.45 9.62
C ARG A 96 3.13 11.79 10.56
N GLN A 97 3.28 12.09 11.85
CA GLN A 97 2.67 11.34 12.96
C GLN A 97 1.13 11.29 12.95
N ASP A 98 0.43 12.37 12.56
CA ASP A 98 -1.05 12.43 12.65
C ASP A 98 -1.76 11.57 11.58
N VAL A 99 -1.18 11.48 10.39
CA VAL A 99 -1.75 10.69 9.29
C VAL A 99 -1.54 9.19 9.54
N HIS A 100 -0.45 8.87 10.23
CA HIS A 100 0.00 7.52 10.52
C HIS A 100 -1.00 6.70 11.36
N LEU A 101 -1.55 7.30 12.42
CA LEU A 101 -2.54 6.65 13.29
C LEU A 101 -3.84 6.30 12.55
N LEU A 102 -4.37 7.26 11.76
CA LEU A 102 -5.57 7.05 10.96
C LEU A 102 -5.37 5.95 9.92
N MET A 103 -4.21 5.96 9.28
CA MET A 103 -3.84 4.95 8.29
C MET A 103 -3.74 3.55 8.89
N THR A 104 -3.15 3.42 10.07
CA THR A 104 -3.00 2.15 10.79
C THR A 104 -4.37 1.53 11.07
N ASN A 105 -5.34 2.33 11.56
CA ASN A 105 -6.70 1.85 11.82
C ASN A 105 -7.42 1.44 10.52
N CYS A 106 -7.33 2.26 9.47
CA CYS A 106 -7.91 1.92 8.17
C CYS A 106 -7.36 0.61 7.60
N ILE A 107 -6.04 0.41 7.66
CA ILE A 107 -5.41 -0.83 7.20
C ILE A 107 -5.83 -2.00 8.05
N LYS A 108 -5.88 -1.88 9.39
CA LYS A 108 -6.34 -2.96 10.27
C LYS A 108 -7.74 -3.46 9.91
N ASN A 109 -8.65 -2.52 9.67
CA ASN A 109 -10.02 -2.83 9.24
C ASN A 109 -10.04 -3.50 7.87
N ASP A 110 -9.26 -2.99 6.92
CA ASP A 110 -9.21 -3.51 5.55
C ASP A 110 -8.47 -4.86 5.42
N LEU A 111 -7.53 -5.17 6.31
CA LEU A 111 -6.89 -6.50 6.41
C LEU A 111 -7.89 -7.58 6.87
N ASN A 112 -8.94 -7.20 7.60
CA ASN A 112 -10.02 -8.09 8.02
C ASN A 112 -11.27 -8.00 7.13
N HIS A 113 -11.19 -7.31 5.98
CA HIS A 113 -12.32 -7.15 5.07
C HIS A 113 -12.69 -8.46 4.36
N SER A 114 -13.98 -8.65 4.06
CA SER A 114 -14.50 -9.87 3.41
C SER A 114 -13.93 -10.11 2.01
N THR A 115 -13.60 -9.03 1.30
CA THR A 115 -13.08 -9.08 -0.07
C THR A 115 -11.55 -9.14 -0.09
N GLN A 116 -10.99 -10.23 -0.64
CA GLN A 116 -9.54 -10.43 -0.78
C GLN A 116 -8.81 -9.30 -1.51
N TYR A 117 -9.45 -8.60 -2.44
CA TYR A 117 -8.82 -7.49 -3.16
C TYR A 117 -8.63 -6.26 -2.27
N VAL A 118 -9.50 -6.03 -1.29
CA VAL A 118 -9.34 -4.94 -0.30
C VAL A 118 -8.20 -5.28 0.66
N GLN A 119 -8.19 -6.51 1.19
CA GLN A 119 -7.07 -7.02 1.99
C GLN A 119 -5.75 -6.93 1.22
N GLY A 120 -5.78 -7.24 -0.09
CA GLY A 120 -4.62 -7.17 -0.98
C GLY A 120 -4.12 -5.74 -1.25
N LEU A 121 -4.97 -4.72 -1.15
CA LEU A 121 -4.58 -3.31 -1.18
C LEU A 121 -3.89 -2.92 0.13
N ALA A 122 -4.51 -3.27 1.26
CA ALA A 122 -3.97 -3.01 2.59
C ALA A 122 -2.59 -3.65 2.80
N LEU A 123 -2.42 -4.94 2.44
CA LEU A 123 -1.13 -5.62 2.47
C LEU A 123 -0.09 -4.98 1.53
N CYS A 124 -0.53 -4.50 0.35
CA CYS A 124 0.38 -3.85 -0.59
C CYS A 124 0.89 -2.52 -0.01
N THR A 125 0.00 -1.70 0.53
CA THR A 125 0.37 -0.40 1.09
C THR A 125 1.26 -0.57 2.32
N LEU A 126 0.90 -1.48 3.23
CA LEU A 126 1.73 -1.77 4.40
C LEU A 126 3.12 -2.28 4.00
N GLY A 127 3.21 -3.19 3.03
CA GLY A 127 4.48 -3.74 2.54
C GLY A 127 5.33 -2.79 1.70
N CYS A 128 4.79 -1.65 1.26
CA CYS A 128 5.53 -0.64 0.49
C CYS A 128 5.99 0.54 1.34
N MET A 129 5.15 1.05 2.24
CA MET A 129 5.42 2.29 2.98
C MET A 129 5.13 2.20 4.48
N GLY A 130 4.81 1.03 5.02
CA GLY A 130 4.56 0.86 6.45
C GLY A 130 5.74 1.34 7.29
N SER A 131 5.48 2.21 8.28
CA SER A 131 6.51 2.61 9.25
C SER A 131 6.75 1.50 10.27
N SER A 132 7.79 1.66 11.10
CA SER A 132 8.09 0.75 12.22
C SER A 132 6.92 0.62 13.20
N GLU A 133 6.24 1.71 13.55
CA GLU A 133 5.07 1.69 14.45
C GLU A 133 3.89 0.93 13.83
N MET A 134 3.57 1.19 12.56
CA MET A 134 2.55 0.44 11.81
C MET A 134 2.85 -1.05 11.76
N CYS A 135 4.12 -1.38 11.51
CA CYS A 135 4.56 -2.77 11.45
C CYS A 135 4.36 -3.46 12.80
N ARG A 136 4.65 -2.80 13.93
CA ARG A 136 4.39 -3.34 15.27
C ARG A 136 2.90 -3.60 15.52
N ASP A 137 2.06 -2.62 15.20
CA ASP A 137 0.62 -2.70 15.47
C ASP A 137 -0.11 -3.72 14.58
N LEU A 138 0.42 -3.98 13.38
CA LEU A 138 -0.24 -4.81 12.36
C LEU A 138 0.44 -6.16 12.11
N ALA A 139 1.59 -6.44 12.72
CA ALA A 139 2.33 -7.68 12.48
C ALA A 139 1.48 -8.94 12.77
N GLY A 140 0.66 -8.91 13.82
CA GLY A 140 -0.26 -10.01 14.14
C GLY A 140 -1.30 -10.28 13.05
N GLU A 141 -1.82 -9.22 12.41
CA GLU A 141 -2.77 -9.37 11.29
C GLU A 141 -2.07 -9.91 10.03
N VAL A 142 -0.82 -9.50 9.78
CA VAL A 142 0.00 -10.05 8.69
C VAL A 142 0.31 -11.53 8.92
N GLU A 143 0.66 -11.92 10.14
CA GLU A 143 0.93 -13.31 10.52
C GLU A 143 -0.30 -14.21 10.33
N LYS A 144 -1.48 -13.72 10.75
CA LYS A 144 -2.78 -14.36 10.50
C LYS A 144 -3.06 -14.53 9.01
N LEU A 145 -2.85 -13.48 8.20
CA LEU A 145 -3.04 -13.54 6.75
C LEU A 145 -2.01 -14.41 6.03
N LEU A 146 -0.82 -14.61 6.59
CA LEU A 146 0.19 -15.52 6.06
C LEU A 146 -0.25 -17.00 6.18
N LYS A 147 -1.07 -17.31 7.19
CA LYS A 147 -1.62 -18.66 7.44
C LYS A 147 -2.89 -18.98 6.64
N THR A 148 -3.43 -18.04 5.85
CA THR A 148 -4.64 -18.28 5.03
C THR A 148 -4.36 -19.30 3.92
N SER A 149 -5.37 -20.05 3.48
CA SER A 149 -5.24 -20.93 2.31
C SER A 149 -5.18 -20.15 0.98
N ASN A 150 -5.67 -18.91 0.96
CA ASN A 150 -5.74 -18.09 -0.24
C ASN A 150 -4.34 -17.66 -0.75
N SER A 151 -3.90 -18.27 -1.84
CA SER A 151 -2.60 -17.97 -2.47
C SER A 151 -2.44 -16.51 -2.92
N TYR A 152 -3.53 -15.81 -3.26
CA TYR A 152 -3.48 -14.39 -3.62
C TYR A 152 -3.02 -13.51 -2.45
N LEU A 153 -3.51 -13.82 -1.25
CA LEU A 153 -3.19 -13.11 -0.02
C LEU A 153 -1.85 -13.57 0.54
N ARG A 154 -1.58 -14.88 0.57
CA ARG A 154 -0.33 -15.43 1.11
C ARG A 154 0.92 -14.82 0.48
N LYS A 155 0.96 -14.70 -0.85
CA LYS A 155 2.14 -14.11 -1.52
C LYS A 155 2.38 -12.65 -1.12
N LYS A 156 1.30 -11.89 -0.88
CA LYS A 156 1.37 -10.50 -0.42
C LYS A 156 1.74 -10.43 1.06
N ALA A 157 1.15 -11.29 1.88
CA ALA A 157 1.44 -11.38 3.31
C ALA A 157 2.90 -11.78 3.57
N ALA A 158 3.47 -12.68 2.76
CA ALA A 158 4.87 -13.09 2.89
C ALA A 158 5.84 -11.92 2.62
N LEU A 159 5.62 -11.14 1.55
CA LEU A 159 6.42 -9.94 1.27
C LEU A 159 6.14 -8.81 2.27
N CYS A 160 4.92 -8.70 2.77
CA CYS A 160 4.59 -7.76 3.84
C CYS A 160 5.34 -8.13 5.13
N ALA A 161 5.43 -9.43 5.47
CA ALA A 161 6.23 -9.91 6.60
C ALA A 161 7.72 -9.60 6.43
N VAL A 162 8.26 -9.73 5.20
CA VAL A 162 9.63 -9.26 4.90
C VAL A 162 9.81 -7.78 5.23
N HIS A 163 8.86 -6.94 4.80
CA HIS A 163 8.90 -5.51 5.11
C HIS A 163 8.84 -5.24 6.62
N VAL A 164 7.95 -5.93 7.34
CA VAL A 164 7.85 -5.86 8.80
C VAL A 164 9.18 -6.24 9.47
N ILE A 165 9.82 -7.32 9.05
CA ILE A 165 11.13 -7.76 9.58
C ILE A 165 12.22 -6.73 9.29
N ARG A 166 12.22 -6.13 8.09
CA ARG A 166 13.19 -5.09 7.73
C ARG A 166 13.05 -3.83 8.58
N LYS A 167 11.81 -3.41 8.88
CA LYS A 167 11.53 -2.24 9.72
C LYS A 167 11.68 -2.54 11.22
N VAL A 168 11.37 -3.77 11.64
CA VAL A 168 11.32 -4.19 13.04
C VAL A 168 11.88 -5.63 13.17
N PRO A 169 13.22 -5.80 13.21
CA PRO A 169 13.85 -7.11 13.17
C PRO A 169 13.47 -8.06 14.31
N GLU A 170 13.20 -7.52 15.50
CA GLU A 170 12.78 -8.28 16.68
C GLU A 170 11.45 -9.04 16.52
N LEU A 171 10.62 -8.66 15.53
CA LEU A 171 9.37 -9.37 15.24
C LEU A 171 9.57 -10.62 14.38
N MET A 172 10.79 -10.92 13.93
CA MET A 172 11.02 -12.04 13.02
C MET A 172 10.55 -13.40 13.55
N GLU A 173 10.74 -13.66 14.85
CA GLU A 173 10.42 -14.96 15.46
C GLU A 173 8.93 -15.29 15.38
N MET A 174 8.07 -14.27 15.34
CA MET A 174 6.62 -14.47 15.25
C MET A 174 6.20 -15.12 13.92
N PHE A 175 6.97 -14.90 12.85
CA PHE A 175 6.67 -15.46 11.53
C PHE A 175 7.23 -16.87 11.34
N LEU A 176 8.13 -17.33 12.21
CA LEU A 176 8.78 -18.64 12.10
C LEU A 176 7.79 -19.81 12.01
N PRO A 177 6.72 -19.90 12.83
CA PRO A 177 5.74 -20.99 12.72
C PRO A 177 5.06 -21.04 11.35
N ALA A 178 4.80 -19.88 10.74
CA ALA A 178 4.14 -19.79 9.43
C ALA A 178 5.05 -20.28 8.30
N THR A 179 6.37 -20.11 8.42
CA THR A 179 7.34 -20.49 7.37
C THR A 179 7.46 -22.00 7.11
N LYS A 180 7.17 -22.84 8.11
CA LYS A 180 7.35 -24.31 8.01
C LYS A 180 6.53 -24.94 6.89
N ASN A 181 5.33 -24.44 6.64
CA ASN A 181 4.40 -25.00 5.65
C ASN A 181 4.47 -24.31 4.29
N LEU A 182 5.26 -23.24 4.16
CA LEU A 182 5.27 -22.42 2.96
C LEU A 182 6.10 -23.02 1.82
N LEU A 183 7.07 -23.88 2.13
CA LEU A 183 7.94 -24.53 1.15
C LEU A 183 7.28 -25.69 0.41
N SER A 184 6.23 -26.29 0.98
CA SER A 184 5.44 -27.35 0.35
C SER A 184 4.38 -26.82 -0.62
N GLU A 185 4.37 -25.52 -0.91
CA GLU A 185 3.30 -24.89 -1.69
C GLU A 185 3.48 -25.10 -3.20
N LYS A 186 2.41 -25.56 -3.87
CA LYS A 186 2.41 -25.79 -5.33
C LYS A 186 2.40 -24.50 -6.15
N ASN A 187 1.89 -23.41 -5.59
CA ASN A 187 1.84 -22.11 -6.28
C ASN A 187 3.21 -21.44 -6.29
N HIS A 188 3.83 -21.35 -7.47
CA HIS A 188 5.16 -20.73 -7.64
C HIS A 188 5.24 -19.29 -7.10
N GLY A 189 4.16 -18.52 -7.17
CA GLY A 189 4.13 -17.15 -6.65
C GLY A 189 4.23 -17.10 -5.13
N VAL A 190 3.52 -18.00 -4.43
CA VAL A 190 3.62 -18.12 -2.98
C VAL A 190 4.99 -18.68 -2.59
N LEU A 191 5.47 -19.70 -3.31
CA LEU A 191 6.77 -20.32 -3.05
C LEU A 191 7.91 -19.29 -3.18
N HIS A 192 7.93 -18.50 -4.25
CA HIS A 192 8.92 -17.44 -4.44
C HIS A 192 8.92 -16.44 -3.28
N THR A 193 7.76 -15.90 -2.92
CA THR A 193 7.67 -14.93 -1.81
C THR A 193 8.05 -15.54 -0.45
N SER A 194 7.86 -16.85 -0.30
CA SER A 194 8.26 -17.58 0.90
C SER A 194 9.76 -17.79 0.96
N VAL A 195 10.40 -18.08 -0.17
CA VAL A 195 11.86 -18.11 -0.28
C VAL A 195 12.44 -16.73 0.05
N VAL A 196 11.89 -15.64 -0.47
CA VAL A 196 12.34 -14.28 -0.12
C VAL A 196 12.21 -14.03 1.39
N LEU A 197 11.12 -14.46 2.02
CA LEU A 197 10.95 -14.35 3.48
C LEU A 197 12.01 -15.15 4.24
N LEU A 198 12.24 -16.40 3.84
CA LEU A 198 13.26 -17.26 4.46
C LEU A 198 14.66 -16.70 4.29
N THR A 199 14.99 -16.18 3.10
CA THR A 199 16.27 -15.52 2.83
C THR A 199 16.47 -14.33 3.76
N GLU A 200 15.48 -13.44 3.89
CA GLU A 200 15.56 -12.31 4.82
C GLU A 200 15.74 -12.79 6.27
N MET A 201 15.01 -13.82 6.70
CA MET A 201 15.16 -14.36 8.05
C MET A 201 16.56 -14.95 8.30
N CYS A 202 17.14 -15.65 7.31
CA CYS A 202 18.48 -16.23 7.42
C CYS A 202 19.58 -15.16 7.39
N GLU A 203 19.37 -14.08 6.64
CA GLU A 203 20.31 -12.94 6.58
C GLU A 203 20.34 -12.16 7.89
N ARG A 204 19.19 -12.04 8.58
CA ARG A 204 19.08 -11.30 9.84
C ARG A 204 19.59 -12.05 11.07
N SER A 205 19.46 -13.38 11.10
CA SER A 205 19.86 -14.18 12.25
C SER A 205 20.60 -15.46 11.83
N PRO A 206 21.88 -15.62 12.25
CA PRO A 206 22.62 -16.86 12.05
C PRO A 206 21.96 -18.09 12.68
N ASP A 207 21.23 -17.91 13.79
CA ASP A 207 20.51 -18.99 14.47
C ASP A 207 19.39 -19.54 13.60
N MET A 208 18.70 -18.65 12.86
CA MET A 208 17.66 -19.04 11.90
C MET A 208 18.25 -19.82 10.73
N LEU A 209 19.43 -19.43 10.23
CA LEU A 209 20.14 -20.19 9.21
C LEU A 209 20.48 -21.60 9.72
N SER A 210 20.94 -21.72 10.97
CA SER A 210 21.24 -23.01 11.58
C SER A 210 19.97 -23.87 11.76
N HIS A 211 18.85 -23.25 12.14
CA HIS A 211 17.55 -23.89 12.29
C HIS A 211 17.05 -24.44 10.95
N PHE A 212 17.01 -23.60 9.92
CA PHE A 212 16.55 -24.01 8.60
C PHE A 212 17.50 -25.06 8.00
N ARG A 213 18.83 -24.95 8.13
CA ARG A 213 19.74 -26.02 7.67
C ARG A 213 19.39 -27.39 8.26
N LYS A 214 19.09 -27.46 9.56
CA LYS A 214 18.67 -28.72 10.22
C LYS A 214 17.32 -29.23 9.71
N VAL A 215 16.33 -28.34 9.56
CA VAL A 215 14.99 -28.70 9.08
C VAL A 215 15.01 -29.16 7.62
N TRP A 216 15.84 -28.54 6.78
CA TRP A 216 15.97 -28.89 5.37
C TRP A 216 16.71 -30.22 5.17
N LEU A 217 17.78 -30.47 5.94
CA LEU A 217 18.49 -31.75 5.90
C LEU A 217 17.65 -32.93 6.42
N ALA A 218 16.64 -32.68 7.24
CA ALA A 218 15.75 -33.73 7.76
C ALA A 218 14.59 -34.10 6.81
N ASN A 219 14.35 -33.31 5.76
CA ASN A 219 13.25 -33.53 4.79
C ASN A 219 13.76 -33.93 3.38
N ILE A 220 15.07 -34.14 3.22
CA ILE A 220 15.71 -34.76 2.05
C ILE A 220 16.03 -36.20 2.43
#